data_AF-A0A511THG2-F1
#
_entry.id   AF-A0A511THG2-F1
#
_cell.length_a   1.000
_cell.length_b   1.000
_cell.length_c   1.000
_cell.angle_alpha   90.00
_cell.angle_beta   90.00
_cell.angle_gamma   90.00
#
_symmetry.space_group_name_H-M   'P 1'
#
loop_
_entity.id
_entity.type
_entity.pdbx_description
1 polymer ?
#
loop_
_entity_poly.entity_id
_entity_poly.type
_entity_poly.pdbx_seq_one_letter_code
_entity_poly.pdbx_strand_id
1 'polypeptide(L)'
;MSKPVEKQEWFQVAEAFEASGLTQKEFSAQQGLRLSTLQSWVYRRRRQRPQKAAAVRLLPVEVSAAAKETPVQLEVELASGARLRFPSGADVDYVALLVTALSR
;
A
#
# COMPACT_ATOMS: atom_id res chain seq x y z
N MET A 1 -41.39 6.14 28.79
CA MET A 1 -40.30 5.55 29.60
C MET A 1 -40.17 4.10 29.14
N SER A 2 -39.19 3.81 28.25
CA SER A 2 -39.02 2.45 27.72
C SER A 2 -38.36 1.57 28.77
N LYS A 3 -38.92 0.38 28.97
CA LYS A 3 -38.51 -0.64 29.95
C LYS A 3 -36.99 -0.90 29.90
N PRO A 4 -36.36 -1.30 31.01
CA PRO A 4 -34.97 -1.75 31.00
C PRO A 4 -34.88 -2.99 30.12
N VAL A 5 -34.45 -2.79 28.88
CA VAL A 5 -34.17 -3.86 27.92
C VAL A 5 -33.07 -4.72 28.52
N GLU A 6 -33.36 -6.00 28.69
CA GLU A 6 -32.44 -6.93 29.32
C GLU A 6 -31.11 -6.95 28.55
N LYS A 7 -30.02 -7.27 29.25
CA LYS A 7 -28.66 -7.24 28.67
C LYS A 7 -28.54 -8.10 27.40
N GLN A 8 -29.38 -9.11 27.24
CA GLN A 8 -29.42 -10.00 26.07
C GLN A 8 -30.17 -9.39 24.88
N GLU A 9 -31.27 -8.67 25.14
CA GLU A 9 -32.16 -8.12 24.11
C GLU A 9 -31.46 -7.03 23.29
N TRP A 10 -30.75 -6.10 23.93
CA TRP A 10 -30.07 -5.03 23.19
C TRP A 10 -28.94 -5.57 22.30
N PHE A 11 -28.29 -6.66 22.71
CA PHE A 11 -27.22 -7.29 21.94
C PHE A 11 -27.78 -7.96 20.67
N GLN A 12 -28.89 -8.70 20.81
CA GLN A 12 -29.59 -9.32 19.69
C GLN A 12 -30.10 -8.28 18.69
N VAL A 13 -30.65 -7.16 19.18
CA VAL A 13 -31.11 -6.08 18.31
C VAL A 13 -29.95 -5.43 17.55
N ALA A 14 -28.81 -5.18 18.22
CA ALA A 14 -27.63 -4.63 17.56
C ALA A 14 -27.00 -5.59 16.53
N GLU A 15 -27.09 -6.90 16.79
CA GLU A 15 -26.68 -7.94 15.84
C GLU A 15 -27.61 -8.02 14.63
N ALA A 16 -28.92 -8.05 14.85
CA ALA A 16 -29.92 -8.02 13.79
C ALA A 16 -29.77 -6.77 12.90
N PHE A 17 -29.45 -5.61 13.50
CA PHE A 17 -29.13 -4.40 12.74
C PHE A 17 -27.93 -4.60 11.82
N GLU A 18 -26.79 -5.09 12.32
CA GLU A 18 -25.59 -5.29 11.50
C GLU A 18 -25.80 -6.31 10.37
N ALA A 19 -26.68 -7.30 10.55
CA ALA A 19 -27.04 -8.27 9.53
C ALA A 19 -28.08 -7.75 8.51
N SER A 20 -28.86 -6.72 8.87
CA SER A 20 -29.99 -6.25 8.06
C SER A 20 -29.61 -5.51 6.78
N GLY A 21 -28.42 -4.91 6.73
CA GLY A 21 -28.02 -4.02 5.63
C GLY A 21 -28.79 -2.69 5.55
N LEU A 22 -29.71 -2.43 6.49
CA LEU A 22 -30.49 -1.19 6.56
C LEU A 22 -29.68 -0.05 7.17
N THR A 23 -30.11 1.19 6.92
CA THR A 23 -29.60 2.32 7.69
C THR A 23 -30.13 2.27 9.13
N GLN A 24 -29.41 2.89 10.07
CA GLN A 24 -29.83 2.94 11.48
C GLN A 24 -31.21 3.60 11.64
N LYS A 25 -31.52 4.59 10.81
CA LYS A 25 -32.82 5.29 10.83
C LYS A 25 -33.95 4.34 10.45
N GLU A 26 -33.81 3.62 9.33
CA GLU A 26 -34.80 2.65 8.86
C GLU A 26 -35.01 1.51 9.86
N PHE A 27 -33.91 0.92 10.35
CA PHE A 27 -33.98 -0.17 11.32
C PHE A 27 -34.63 0.27 12.64
N SER A 28 -34.28 1.47 13.14
CA SER A 28 -34.90 2.01 14.36
C SER A 28 -36.39 2.25 14.20
N ALA A 29 -36.84 2.73 13.03
CA ALA A 29 -38.25 2.95 12.75
C ALA A 29 -39.03 1.63 12.66
N GLN A 30 -38.47 0.61 11.99
CA GLN A 30 -39.10 -0.72 11.88
C GLN A 30 -39.23 -1.41 13.24
N GLN A 31 -38.24 -1.26 14.12
CA GLN A 31 -38.23 -1.89 15.45
C GLN A 31 -38.98 -1.07 16.53
N GLY A 32 -39.52 0.11 16.19
CA GLY A 32 -40.15 1.00 17.16
C GLY A 32 -39.18 1.53 18.24
N LEU A 33 -37.90 1.63 17.90
CA LEU A 33 -36.83 2.05 18.79
C LEU A 33 -36.43 3.50 18.51
N ARG A 34 -35.97 4.21 19.56
CA ARG A 34 -35.32 5.50 19.37
C ARG A 34 -33.97 5.30 18.68
N LEU A 35 -33.66 6.12 17.69
CA LEU A 35 -32.38 6.07 16.96
C LEU A 35 -31.16 6.13 17.90
N SER A 36 -31.20 7.00 18.91
CA SER A 36 -30.13 7.15 19.89
C SER A 36 -29.90 5.89 20.73
N THR A 37 -30.96 5.12 21.00
CA THR A 37 -30.87 3.83 21.70
C THR A 37 -30.13 2.81 20.84
N LEU A 38 -30.52 2.68 19.57
CA LEU A 38 -29.85 1.80 18.62
C LEU A 38 -28.37 2.18 18.45
N GLN A 39 -28.08 3.48 18.32
CA GLN A 39 -26.71 4.00 18.22
C GLN A 39 -25.84 3.62 19.42
N SER A 40 -26.35 3.81 20.63
CA SER A 40 -25.67 3.43 21.87
C SER A 40 -25.38 1.92 21.92
N TRP A 41 -26.35 1.10 21.51
CA TRP A 41 -26.22 -0.36 21.47
C TRP A 41 -25.18 -0.83 20.45
N VAL A 42 -25.21 -0.31 19.22
CA VAL A 42 -24.22 -0.60 18.18
C VAL A 42 -22.82 -0.19 18.63
N TYR A 43 -22.68 1.00 19.21
CA TYR A 43 -21.40 1.49 19.73
C TYR A 43 -20.86 0.58 20.85
N ARG A 44 -21.69 0.22 21.83
CA ARG A 44 -21.32 -0.69 22.92
C ARG A 44 -20.89 -2.07 22.40
N ARG A 45 -21.61 -2.63 21.42
CA ARG A 45 -21.28 -3.93 20.82
C ARG A 45 -19.94 -3.88 20.07
N ARG A 46 -19.67 -2.82 19.31
CA ARG A 46 -18.38 -2.64 18.61
C ARG A 46 -17.20 -2.54 19.57
N ARG A 47 -17.37 -1.94 20.75
CA ARG A 47 -16.32 -1.89 21.79
C ARG A 47 -16.13 -3.21 22.53
N GLN A 48 -17.19 -3.98 22.71
CA GLN A 48 -17.13 -5.30 23.37
C GLN A 48 -16.64 -6.40 22.43
N ARG A 49 -16.82 -6.24 21.12
CA ARG A 49 -16.21 -7.13 20.15
C ARG A 49 -14.69 -6.93 20.29
N PRO A 50 -13.92 -7.94 20.73
CA PRO A 50 -12.48 -7.82 20.67
C PRO A 50 -12.19 -7.54 19.21
N GLN A 51 -11.60 -6.37 18.93
CA GLN A 51 -11.00 -6.12 17.64
C GLN A 51 -10.04 -7.29 17.48
N LYS A 52 -10.41 -8.28 16.65
CA LYS A 52 -9.43 -8.99 15.85
C LYS A 52 -8.82 -7.88 15.00
N ALA A 53 -7.94 -7.08 15.61
CA ALA A 53 -6.88 -6.45 14.90
C ALA A 53 -6.23 -7.64 14.22
N ALA A 54 -6.56 -7.85 12.94
CA ALA A 54 -5.72 -8.67 12.10
C ALA A 54 -4.34 -8.14 12.38
N ALA A 55 -3.49 -8.95 13.03
CA ALA A 55 -2.17 -8.50 13.43
C ALA A 55 -1.54 -7.94 12.17
N VAL A 56 -1.35 -6.62 12.13
CA VAL A 56 -0.80 -5.95 10.95
C VAL A 56 0.62 -6.46 10.86
N ARG A 57 0.82 -7.47 10.02
CA ARG A 57 2.12 -8.09 9.82
C ARG A 57 2.88 -7.21 8.84
N LEU A 58 3.85 -6.47 9.36
CA LEU A 58 4.83 -5.80 8.52
C LEU A 58 5.66 -6.88 7.81
N LEU A 59 5.70 -6.82 6.48
CA LEU A 59 6.55 -7.69 5.68
C LEU A 59 7.89 -6.97 5.44
N PRO A 60 9.04 -7.65 5.62
CA PRO A 60 10.33 -7.08 5.28
C PRO A 60 10.40 -6.85 3.76
N VAL A 61 10.89 -5.67 3.38
CA VAL A 61 11.15 -5.30 1.99
C VAL A 61 12.66 -5.17 1.81
N GLU A 62 13.21 -5.91 0.86
CA GLU A 62 14.60 -5.71 0.45
C GLU A 62 14.68 -4.49 -0.47
N VAL A 63 15.46 -3.50 -0.05
CA VAL A 63 15.72 -2.32 -0.86
C VAL A 63 16.95 -2.63 -1.72
N SER A 64 16.76 -2.80 -3.01
CA SER A 64 17.88 -2.86 -3.94
C SER A 64 18.62 -1.52 -3.88
N ALA A 65 19.92 -1.57 -3.57
CA ALA A 65 20.78 -0.39 -3.66
C ALA A 65 20.62 0.20 -5.07
N ALA A 66 20.39 1.52 -5.15
CA ALA A 66 20.33 2.23 -6.41
C ALA A 66 21.54 1.80 -7.26
N ALA A 67 21.28 1.45 -8.52
CA ALA A 67 22.32 1.03 -9.45
C ALA A 67 23.46 2.03 -9.35
N LYS A 68 24.65 1.55 -8.99
CA LYS A 68 25.89 2.32 -9.02
C LYS A 68 25.89 3.11 -10.32
N GLU A 69 25.88 4.43 -10.25
CA GLU A 69 25.95 5.28 -11.43
C GLU A 69 27.10 4.77 -12.28
N THR A 70 26.75 4.19 -13.43
CA THR A 70 27.78 3.72 -14.35
C THR A 70 28.49 4.98 -14.81
N PRO A 71 29.81 5.14 -14.56
CA PRO A 71 30.50 6.35 -14.94
C PRO A 71 30.25 6.58 -16.43
N VAL A 72 29.92 7.81 -16.83
CA VAL A 72 29.61 8.12 -18.22
C VAL A 72 30.79 7.66 -19.09
N GLN A 73 30.57 6.60 -19.88
CA GLN A 73 31.57 6.06 -20.79
C GLN A 73 31.31 6.57 -22.19
N LEU A 74 32.36 7.01 -22.87
CA LEU A 74 32.34 7.29 -24.30
C LEU A 74 32.54 5.98 -25.04
N GLU A 75 31.70 5.69 -26.02
CA GLU A 75 31.79 4.49 -26.86
C GLU A 75 32.12 4.88 -28.30
N VAL A 76 33.08 4.18 -28.90
CA VAL A 76 33.46 4.29 -30.31
C VAL A 76 33.27 2.93 -30.97
N GLU A 77 32.43 2.87 -32.00
CA GLU A 77 32.23 1.70 -32.85
C GLU A 77 33.03 1.87 -34.15
N LEU A 78 33.94 0.94 -34.41
CA LEU A 78 34.77 0.92 -35.63
C LEU A 78 34.01 0.21 -36.76
N ALA A 79 34.39 0.49 -38.02
CA ALA A 79 33.81 -0.17 -39.19
C ALA A 79 34.00 -1.71 -39.18
N SER A 80 35.00 -2.20 -38.45
CA SER A 80 35.23 -3.63 -38.18
C SER A 80 34.21 -4.26 -37.22
N GLY A 81 33.33 -3.46 -36.62
CA GLY A 81 32.39 -3.88 -35.57
C GLY A 81 32.99 -3.93 -34.16
N ALA A 82 34.28 -3.59 -34.01
CA ALA A 82 34.91 -3.48 -32.70
C ALA A 82 34.36 -2.25 -31.95
N ARG A 83 34.08 -2.43 -30.65
CA ARG A 83 33.58 -1.37 -29.76
C ARG A 83 34.60 -1.05 -28.68
N LEU A 84 35.00 0.22 -28.61
CA LEU A 84 35.94 0.74 -27.64
C LEU A 84 35.19 1.61 -26.64
N ARG A 85 35.43 1.41 -25.34
CA ARG A 85 34.81 2.19 -24.26
C ARG A 85 35.87 2.92 -23.47
N PHE A 86 35.63 4.20 -23.21
CA PHE A 86 36.56 5.08 -22.51
C PHE A 86 35.86 5.74 -21.31
N PRO A 87 36.56 5.92 -20.18
CA PRO A 87 36.03 6.68 -19.06
C PRO A 87 35.89 8.16 -19.41
N SER A 88 35.01 8.87 -18.68
CA SER A 88 34.95 10.33 -18.72
C SER A 88 36.31 10.93 -18.37
N GLY A 89 36.85 11.78 -19.25
CA GLY A 89 38.18 12.39 -19.08
C GLY A 89 39.33 11.62 -19.73
N ALA A 90 39.04 10.62 -20.57
CA ALA A 90 40.05 9.99 -21.41
C ALA A 90 40.74 11.03 -22.32
N ASP A 91 42.05 10.89 -22.48
CA ASP A 91 42.84 11.72 -23.38
C ASP A 91 42.39 11.52 -24.84
N VAL A 92 41.93 12.61 -25.45
CA VAL A 92 41.35 12.61 -26.79
C VAL A 92 42.41 12.27 -27.85
N ASP A 93 43.65 12.70 -27.66
CA ASP A 93 44.72 12.44 -28.64
C ASP A 93 45.09 10.95 -28.63
N TYR A 94 45.15 10.35 -27.44
CA TYR A 94 45.33 8.90 -27.31
C TYR A 94 44.17 8.11 -27.94
N VAL A 95 42.93 8.53 -27.69
CA VAL A 95 41.74 7.90 -28.30
C VAL A 95 41.81 7.99 -29.83
N ALA A 96 42.16 9.15 -30.38
CA ALA A 96 42.28 9.35 -31.82
C ALA A 96 43.37 8.47 -32.45
N LEU A 97 44.53 8.36 -31.79
CA LEU A 97 45.61 7.47 -32.23
C LEU A 97 45.18 6.00 -32.23
N LEU A 98 44.51 5.56 -31.17
CA LEU A 98 44.04 4.19 -31.04
C LEU A 98 42.98 3.85 -32.10
N VAL A 99 42.01 4.74 -32.30
CA VAL A 99 40.98 4.58 -33.34
C VAL A 99 41.62 4.52 -34.73
N THR A 100 42.60 5.37 -35.02
CA THR A 100 43.31 5.40 -36.30
C THR A 100 44.16 4.16 -36.55
N ALA A 101 44.76 3.60 -35.49
CA ALA A 101 45.53 2.37 -35.59
C ALA A 101 44.64 1.14 -35.85
N LEU A 102 43.43 1.13 -35.25
CA LEU A 102 42.50 -0.01 -35.31
C LEU A 102 41.47 0.09 -36.44
N SER A 103 41.36 1.22 -37.13
CA SER A 103 40.44 1.42 -38.26
C SER A 103 41.01 0.98 -39.61
N ARG A 104 42.20 0.37 -39.63
CA ARG A 104 42.88 -0.15 -40.82
C ARG A 104 42.41 -1.54 -41.21
#